data_AF-A0A6J4SDG6-F1
#
_entry.id   AF-A0A6J4SDG6-F1
#
_cell.length_a   1.000
_cell.length_b   1.000
_cell.length_c   1.000
_cell.angle_alpha   90.00
_cell.angle_beta   90.00
_cell.angle_gamma   90.00
#
_symmetry.space_group_name_H-M   'P 1'
#
loop_
_entity.id
_entity.type
_entity.pdbx_description
1 polymer ?
#
loop_
_entity_poly.entity_id
_entity_poly.type
_entity_poly.pdbx_seq_one_letter_code
_entity_poly.pdbx_strand_id
1 'polypeptide(L)'
;MKRSMLIMTLGMLGVMMLATTAASASRYYDGGGYDGDGSYRGDQPRRAVSYINPDNGVATENPDVNDNSNCNTLDRYAVQKLSNPGMANNDVHNDACFFEGYRSSGAVSQVDGRPVSDIDAPATFDSFGVGSISACPDPDGAGPKVARLSDRNGDGRMDRCFQSGYQDKGQLGVSDVAGDLEFHARTNNDSAAGRQTVVWGYDPQANGLSDTDVKDTIKIDWIR
;
A
#
# COMPACT_ATOMS: atom_id res chain seq x y z
N MET A 1 -21.98 70.09 -2.81
CA MET A 1 -21.69 68.76 -3.40
C MET A 1 -20.27 68.36 -3.00
N LYS A 2 -20.04 67.15 -2.49
CA LYS A 2 -18.70 66.63 -2.12
C LYS A 2 -18.53 65.20 -2.68
N ARG A 3 -17.28 64.80 -2.91
CA ARG A 3 -16.88 63.50 -3.50
C ARG A 3 -16.98 62.36 -2.48
N SER A 4 -17.17 61.13 -2.97
CA SER A 4 -16.34 59.96 -2.62
C SER A 4 -16.51 58.85 -3.66
N MET A 5 -15.43 58.13 -3.94
CA MET A 5 -15.43 56.85 -4.65
C MET A 5 -15.43 55.72 -3.61
N LEU A 6 -15.82 54.51 -4.01
CA LEU A 6 -15.04 53.32 -3.68
C LEU A 6 -15.11 52.30 -4.82
N ILE A 7 -14.08 51.45 -4.90
CA ILE A 7 -13.85 50.48 -5.98
C ILE A 7 -13.85 49.08 -5.37
N MET A 8 -14.66 48.16 -5.90
CA MET A 8 -14.65 46.72 -5.64
C MET A 8 -15.45 46.02 -6.75
N THR A 9 -15.01 44.91 -7.36
CA THR A 9 -13.66 44.35 -7.46
C THR A 9 -13.60 43.57 -8.78
N LEU A 10 -12.53 43.66 -9.56
CA LEU A 10 -12.39 42.78 -10.73
C LEU A 10 -11.99 41.38 -10.27
N GLY A 11 -12.67 40.35 -10.76
CA GLY A 11 -12.24 38.97 -10.58
C GLY A 11 -11.07 38.63 -11.52
N MET A 12 -10.16 37.77 -11.06
CA MET A 12 -9.19 37.12 -11.92
C MET A 12 -9.05 35.64 -11.57
N LEU A 13 -9.02 34.81 -12.62
CA LEU A 13 -8.62 33.41 -12.55
C LEU A 13 -7.14 33.32 -12.17
N GLY A 14 -6.78 32.32 -11.35
CA GLY A 14 -5.41 32.13 -10.88
C GLY A 14 -5.18 30.72 -10.35
N VAL A 15 -5.31 29.72 -11.23
CA VAL A 15 -5.09 28.32 -10.87
C VAL A 15 -3.61 28.08 -10.57
N MET A 16 -3.28 27.85 -9.29
CA MET A 16 -1.99 27.31 -8.85
C MET A 16 -2.22 26.19 -7.84
N MET A 17 -2.61 25.02 -8.33
CA MET A 17 -2.37 23.76 -7.59
C MET A 17 -1.03 23.20 -8.06
N LEU A 18 0.03 23.48 -7.31
CA LEU A 18 1.27 22.70 -7.39
C LEU A 18 1.02 21.34 -6.75
N ALA A 19 0.40 20.43 -7.51
CA ALA A 19 0.43 19.01 -7.22
C ALA A 19 1.86 18.50 -7.43
N THR A 20 2.73 18.76 -6.45
CA THR A 20 4.08 18.21 -6.40
C THR A 20 3.98 16.74 -6.00
N THR A 21 3.59 15.89 -6.95
CA THR A 21 3.76 14.45 -6.84
C THR A 21 5.25 14.16 -6.75
N ALA A 22 5.74 14.06 -5.51
CA ALA A 22 7.09 13.63 -5.20
C ALA A 22 7.21 12.13 -5.47
N ALA A 23 7.14 11.76 -6.75
CA ALA A 23 7.45 10.44 -7.25
C ALA A 23 8.91 10.14 -6.86
N SER A 24 9.06 9.45 -5.73
CA SER A 24 10.35 9.13 -5.13
C SER A 24 10.97 7.97 -5.91
N ALA A 25 11.38 8.28 -7.14
CA ALA A 25 12.09 7.39 -8.05
C ALA A 25 13.47 7.08 -7.46
N SER A 26 13.48 6.14 -6.52
CA SER A 26 14.68 5.61 -5.88
C SER A 26 15.62 5.11 -6.97
N ARG A 27 16.82 5.66 -7.03
CA ARG A 27 17.78 5.27 -8.06
C ARG A 27 18.25 3.84 -7.83
N TYR A 28 18.33 3.11 -8.93
CA TYR A 28 18.86 1.76 -9.04
C TYR A 28 20.12 1.55 -8.18
N TYR A 29 19.98 0.74 -7.12
CA TYR A 29 21.09 0.24 -6.31
C TYR A 29 20.92 -1.27 -6.16
N ASP A 30 21.95 -1.99 -6.57
CA ASP A 30 22.03 -3.45 -6.60
C ASP A 30 22.21 -4.04 -5.18
N GLY A 31 22.06 -5.36 -5.06
CA GLY A 31 21.88 -6.13 -3.82
C GLY A 31 22.62 -5.63 -2.58
N GLY A 32 21.86 -5.00 -1.67
CA GLY A 32 22.26 -4.76 -0.28
C GLY A 32 21.52 -5.72 0.64
N GLY A 33 22.16 -6.83 1.01
CA GLY A 33 21.59 -7.85 1.91
C GLY A 33 21.36 -7.33 3.33
N TYR A 34 20.29 -7.79 3.96
CA TYR A 34 19.89 -7.39 5.31
C TYR A 34 20.59 -8.22 6.39
N ASP A 35 21.93 -8.24 6.36
CA ASP A 35 22.79 -8.94 7.32
C ASP A 35 22.83 -8.22 8.70
N GLY A 36 21.71 -8.20 9.41
CA GLY A 36 21.64 -7.85 10.84
C GLY A 36 21.73 -9.09 11.73
N ASP A 37 22.67 -9.17 12.67
CA ASP A 37 23.03 -10.41 13.39
C ASP A 37 22.02 -10.92 14.44
N GLY A 38 20.91 -10.19 14.62
CA GLY A 38 19.93 -10.37 15.68
C GLY A 38 19.00 -11.59 15.53
N SER A 39 19.45 -12.76 15.99
CA SER A 39 18.61 -13.80 16.61
C SER A 39 17.40 -14.41 15.85
N TYR A 40 17.17 -14.14 14.55
CA TYR A 40 16.01 -14.59 13.74
C TYR A 40 15.82 -16.13 13.52
N ARG A 41 16.09 -16.98 14.52
CA ARG A 41 15.84 -18.44 14.49
C ARG A 41 14.53 -18.85 15.20
N GLY A 42 13.74 -17.90 15.70
CA GLY A 42 12.34 -18.11 16.09
C GLY A 42 11.37 -17.36 15.18
N ASP A 43 11.65 -16.08 14.98
CA ASP A 43 10.69 -15.03 14.63
C ASP A 43 10.53 -14.82 13.11
N GLN A 44 10.55 -15.92 12.34
CA GLN A 44 10.22 -15.86 10.92
C GLN A 44 8.71 -16.02 10.73
N PRO A 45 8.06 -15.17 9.90
CA PRO A 45 6.64 -15.34 9.62
C PRO A 45 6.44 -16.63 8.85
N ARG A 46 5.36 -17.33 9.16
CA ARG A 46 5.00 -18.64 8.57
C ARG A 46 3.71 -18.56 7.75
N ARG A 47 2.98 -17.45 7.86
CA ARG A 47 1.79 -17.14 7.07
C ARG A 47 1.81 -15.65 6.70
N ALA A 48 1.74 -15.37 5.41
CA ALA A 48 1.36 -14.05 4.89
C ALA A 48 -0.17 -14.01 4.76
N VAL A 49 -0.77 -12.83 4.94
CA VAL A 49 -2.18 -12.59 4.72
C VAL A 49 -2.35 -11.23 4.07
N SER A 50 -2.90 -11.19 2.86
CA SER A 50 -3.22 -9.96 2.17
C SER A 50 -4.74 -9.76 2.03
N TYR A 51 -5.15 -8.49 2.03
CA TYR A 51 -6.52 -8.07 1.78
C TYR A 51 -6.56 -6.74 1.02
N ILE A 52 -7.70 -6.42 0.38
CA ILE A 52 -7.98 -5.09 -0.15
C ILE A 52 -8.66 -4.28 0.94
N ASN A 53 -8.08 -3.13 1.27
CA ASN A 53 -8.64 -2.17 2.22
C ASN A 53 -9.74 -1.36 1.51
N PRO A 54 -10.95 -1.21 2.10
CA PRO A 54 -12.06 -0.56 1.43
C PRO A 54 -11.90 0.96 1.31
N ASP A 55 -10.95 1.59 2.02
CA ASP A 55 -10.74 3.04 2.02
C ASP A 55 -12.02 3.84 2.40
N ASN A 56 -12.81 3.28 3.33
CA ASN A 56 -14.11 3.82 3.78
C ASN A 56 -14.03 5.32 4.13
N GLY A 57 -14.81 6.15 3.42
CA GLY A 57 -14.98 7.57 3.71
C GLY A 57 -13.91 8.50 3.13
N VAL A 58 -12.94 8.00 2.35
CA VAL A 58 -11.97 8.85 1.61
C VAL A 58 -12.23 8.84 0.10
N ALA A 59 -11.57 9.74 -0.64
CA ALA A 59 -11.79 9.92 -2.07
C ALA A 59 -11.29 8.74 -2.95
N THR A 60 -10.65 7.75 -2.34
CA THR A 60 -10.11 6.52 -2.94
C THR A 60 -10.90 5.26 -2.54
N GLU A 61 -12.03 5.41 -1.85
CA GLU A 61 -12.92 4.30 -1.44
C GLU A 61 -13.15 3.29 -2.57
N ASN A 62 -13.04 2.00 -2.25
CA ASN A 62 -13.18 0.89 -3.20
C ASN A 62 -14.59 0.26 -3.05
N PRO A 63 -15.60 0.71 -3.81
CA PRO A 63 -17.02 0.50 -3.47
C PRO A 63 -17.54 -0.91 -3.69
N ASP A 64 -16.76 -1.78 -4.35
CA ASP A 64 -17.06 -3.20 -4.55
C ASP A 64 -16.33 -4.11 -3.53
N VAL A 65 -15.64 -3.52 -2.53
CA VAL A 65 -14.90 -4.20 -1.45
C VAL A 65 -15.71 -4.18 -0.16
N ASN A 66 -15.66 -5.25 0.63
CA ASN A 66 -16.31 -5.32 1.95
C ASN A 66 -15.77 -4.25 2.92
N ASP A 67 -16.66 -3.40 3.46
CA ASP A 67 -16.39 -2.35 4.46
C ASP A 67 -15.60 -2.85 5.68
N ASN A 68 -15.70 -4.15 5.98
CA ASN A 68 -15.09 -4.83 7.12
C ASN A 68 -13.82 -5.62 6.74
N SER A 69 -13.25 -5.40 5.56
CA SER A 69 -12.06 -6.11 5.09
C SER A 69 -10.82 -5.77 5.95
N ASN A 70 -10.08 -6.79 6.39
CA ASN A 70 -8.89 -6.72 7.23
C ASN A 70 -8.14 -8.08 7.28
N CYS A 71 -7.05 -8.17 8.03
CA CYS A 71 -6.24 -9.39 8.16
C CYS A 71 -6.92 -10.66 8.73
N ASN A 72 -8.20 -10.61 9.12
CA ASN A 72 -9.01 -11.79 9.46
C ASN A 72 -10.27 -11.93 8.57
N THR A 73 -10.96 -10.84 8.28
CA THR A 73 -12.12 -10.79 7.37
C THR A 73 -11.63 -10.39 5.99
N LEU A 74 -11.37 -11.38 5.13
CA LEU A 74 -10.53 -11.15 3.95
C LEU A 74 -11.35 -10.86 2.68
N ASP A 75 -11.30 -9.62 2.19
CA ASP A 75 -11.57 -9.34 0.78
C ASP A 75 -10.28 -9.32 -0.04
N ARG A 76 -10.33 -9.89 -1.25
CA ARG A 76 -9.18 -10.24 -2.10
C ARG A 76 -9.46 -10.02 -3.59
N TYR A 77 -10.61 -9.46 -3.90
CA TYR A 77 -11.11 -9.30 -5.25
C TYR A 77 -11.89 -7.99 -5.37
N ALA A 78 -11.23 -6.96 -5.89
CA ALA A 78 -11.90 -5.73 -6.29
C ALA A 78 -12.24 -5.81 -7.79
N VAL A 79 -13.45 -5.36 -8.13
CA VAL A 79 -13.71 -4.76 -9.44
C VAL A 79 -13.46 -3.27 -9.26
N GLN A 80 -12.65 -2.66 -10.11
CA GLN A 80 -12.31 -1.24 -9.97
C GLN A 80 -12.34 -0.55 -11.34
N LYS A 81 -12.85 0.68 -11.38
CA LYS A 81 -12.84 1.48 -12.61
C LYS A 81 -11.43 2.01 -12.87
N LEU A 82 -11.02 2.11 -14.13
CA LEU A 82 -9.80 2.81 -14.50
C LEU A 82 -9.82 4.25 -13.96
N SER A 83 -8.69 4.72 -13.43
CA SER A 83 -8.49 6.15 -13.16
C SER A 83 -8.59 6.97 -14.44
N ASN A 84 -8.82 8.28 -14.30
CA ASN A 84 -8.65 9.19 -15.42
C ASN A 84 -7.16 9.20 -15.86
N PRO A 85 -6.82 9.33 -17.16
CA PRO A 85 -5.45 9.33 -17.63
C PRO A 85 -4.55 10.33 -16.88
N GLY A 86 -3.45 9.84 -16.32
CA GLY A 86 -2.51 10.62 -15.49
C GLY A 86 -2.97 10.93 -14.06
N MET A 87 -4.08 10.34 -13.59
CA MET A 87 -4.65 10.55 -12.25
C MET A 87 -4.64 9.26 -11.42
N ALA A 88 -4.75 9.42 -10.09
CA ALA A 88 -4.80 8.34 -9.10
C ALA A 88 -6.13 8.40 -8.31
N ASN A 89 -7.25 8.42 -9.03
CA ASN A 89 -8.58 8.72 -8.47
C ASN A 89 -9.48 7.49 -8.28
N ASN A 90 -8.98 6.31 -8.65
CA ASN A 90 -9.64 5.02 -8.48
C ASN A 90 -8.60 3.99 -8.00
N ASP A 91 -7.59 4.42 -7.24
CA ASP A 91 -6.54 3.54 -6.72
C ASP A 91 -7.12 2.46 -5.78
N VAL A 92 -6.44 1.31 -5.72
CA VAL A 92 -6.78 0.20 -4.82
C VAL A 92 -5.71 0.09 -3.73
N HIS A 93 -6.14 0.16 -2.48
CA HIS A 93 -5.29 0.02 -1.31
C HIS A 93 -5.13 -1.46 -0.96
N ASN A 94 -3.91 -1.99 -1.06
CA ASN A 94 -3.61 -3.40 -0.84
C ASN A 94 -2.75 -3.56 0.41
N ASP A 95 -3.30 -4.24 1.39
CA ASP A 95 -2.71 -4.37 2.72
C ASP A 95 -2.27 -5.82 2.99
N ALA A 96 -1.33 -5.98 3.92
CA ALA A 96 -0.96 -7.29 4.43
C ALA A 96 -0.56 -7.30 5.91
N CYS A 97 -0.80 -8.46 6.54
CA CYS A 97 -0.22 -8.86 7.82
C CYS A 97 0.65 -10.11 7.67
N PHE A 98 1.63 -10.23 8.56
CA PHE A 98 2.50 -11.40 8.66
C PHE A 98 2.39 -12.02 10.07
N PHE A 99 2.40 -13.36 10.12
CA PHE A 99 2.13 -14.15 11.32
C PHE A 99 3.15 -15.27 11.55
N GLU A 100 3.69 -15.41 12.76
CA GLU A 100 4.50 -16.55 13.25
C GLU A 100 3.69 -17.85 13.25
N GLY A 101 2.38 -17.72 13.46
CA GLY A 101 1.42 -18.82 13.58
C GLY A 101 0.78 -19.25 12.26
N TYR A 102 0.93 -20.52 11.91
CA TYR A 102 0.06 -21.23 10.95
C TYR A 102 -1.39 -21.45 11.47
N ARG A 103 -1.80 -20.80 12.57
CA ARG A 103 -3.01 -21.14 13.33
C ARG A 103 -4.29 -20.87 12.53
N SER A 104 -4.97 -21.94 12.13
CA SER A 104 -6.21 -21.93 11.35
C SER A 104 -7.47 -21.53 12.15
N SER A 105 -7.34 -20.80 13.27
CA SER A 105 -8.40 -20.68 14.28
C SER A 105 -8.44 -19.31 14.99
N GLY A 106 -8.55 -18.22 14.21
CA GLY A 106 -9.02 -16.90 14.66
C GLY A 106 -8.17 -16.10 15.66
N ALA A 107 -7.21 -16.73 16.35
CA ALA A 107 -6.28 -16.08 17.26
C ALA A 107 -5.09 -15.49 16.49
N VAL A 108 -5.35 -14.36 15.84
CA VAL A 108 -4.36 -13.40 15.33
C VAL A 108 -4.03 -12.38 16.43
N SER A 109 -2.89 -11.69 16.34
CA SER A 109 -2.62 -10.53 17.20
C SER A 109 -3.69 -9.46 16.98
N GLN A 110 -4.07 -8.76 18.06
CA GLN A 110 -5.08 -7.72 18.02
C GLN A 110 -4.68 -6.46 18.79
N VAL A 111 -4.91 -5.31 18.16
CA VAL A 111 -4.95 -4.00 18.83
C VAL A 111 -6.41 -3.56 18.83
N ASP A 112 -6.96 -3.32 20.03
CA ASP A 112 -8.34 -2.89 20.26
C ASP A 112 -9.41 -3.72 19.50
N GLY A 113 -9.16 -5.03 19.41
CA GLY A 113 -10.02 -6.01 18.73
C GLY A 113 -9.86 -6.10 17.21
N ARG A 114 -9.07 -5.21 16.59
CA ARG A 114 -8.71 -5.29 15.16
C ARG A 114 -7.54 -6.25 14.95
N PRO A 115 -7.57 -7.12 13.93
CA PRO A 115 -6.50 -8.08 13.66
C PRO A 115 -5.32 -7.41 12.94
N VAL A 116 -4.09 -7.61 13.45
CA VAL A 116 -2.85 -6.98 12.95
C VAL A 116 -1.71 -8.00 12.83
N SER A 117 -0.57 -7.61 12.25
CA SER A 117 0.63 -8.48 12.22
C SER A 117 1.08 -8.87 13.62
N ASP A 118 1.59 -10.09 13.79
CA ASP A 118 2.31 -10.50 15.02
C ASP A 118 3.84 -10.43 14.88
N ILE A 119 4.34 -10.26 13.64
CA ILE A 119 5.75 -10.13 13.29
C ILE A 119 5.99 -8.84 12.49
N ASP A 120 7.05 -8.12 12.87
CA ASP A 120 7.70 -7.11 12.05
C ASP A 120 8.80 -7.77 11.21
N ALA A 121 8.68 -7.72 9.88
CA ALA A 121 9.60 -8.43 8.98
C ALA A 121 9.74 -7.73 7.61
N PRO A 122 10.89 -7.90 6.93
CA PRO A 122 11.01 -7.50 5.52
C PRO A 122 10.02 -8.24 4.61
N ALA A 123 9.30 -7.48 3.78
CA ALA A 123 8.28 -7.97 2.87
C ALA A 123 8.38 -7.28 1.50
N THR A 124 7.89 -7.96 0.47
CA THR A 124 7.78 -7.42 -0.89
C THR A 124 6.36 -7.60 -1.43
N PHE A 125 5.91 -6.60 -2.18
CA PHE A 125 4.69 -6.54 -2.98
C PHE A 125 5.07 -6.51 -4.48
N ASP A 126 4.88 -7.63 -5.18
CA ASP A 126 5.08 -7.74 -6.64
C ASP A 126 3.74 -7.58 -7.38
N SER A 127 3.73 -6.86 -8.51
CA SER A 127 2.53 -6.46 -9.27
C SER A 127 2.56 -6.90 -10.74
N PHE A 128 1.64 -7.76 -11.14
CA PHE A 128 1.62 -8.40 -12.45
C PHE A 128 0.32 -8.10 -13.24
N GLY A 129 0.41 -8.04 -14.57
CA GLY A 129 -0.73 -7.79 -15.45
C GLY A 129 -0.84 -6.33 -15.87
N VAL A 130 -2.05 -5.78 -15.89
CA VAL A 130 -2.28 -4.34 -16.10
C VAL A 130 -2.06 -3.56 -14.78
N GLY A 131 -2.00 -2.24 -14.87
CA GLY A 131 -1.79 -1.36 -13.70
C GLY A 131 -0.36 -1.37 -13.15
N SER A 132 -0.09 -0.40 -12.28
CA SER A 132 1.20 -0.17 -11.62
C SER A 132 1.02 0.00 -10.12
N ILE A 133 2.14 -0.02 -9.39
CA ILE A 133 2.20 0.43 -8.00
C ILE A 133 2.29 1.95 -8.00
N SER A 134 1.34 2.63 -7.36
CA SER A 134 1.29 4.09 -7.26
C SER A 134 1.97 4.62 -6.00
N ALA A 135 2.02 3.84 -4.91
CA ALA A 135 2.68 4.21 -3.66
C ALA A 135 3.42 3.03 -2.99
N CYS A 136 4.57 3.30 -2.38
CA CYS A 136 5.38 2.35 -1.61
C CYS A 136 6.26 3.09 -0.56
N PRO A 137 5.88 3.10 0.72
CA PRO A 137 4.58 2.65 1.23
C PRO A 137 3.44 3.50 0.66
N ASP A 138 2.20 3.17 1.00
CA ASP A 138 1.19 4.21 1.03
C ASP A 138 1.59 5.34 2.03
N PRO A 139 1.61 6.64 1.64
CA PRO A 139 2.00 7.75 2.52
C PRO A 139 1.04 8.09 3.70
N ASP A 140 0.14 7.19 4.09
CA ASP A 140 -0.89 7.39 5.14
C ASP A 140 -0.35 7.43 6.61
N GLY A 141 0.92 7.80 6.80
CA GLY A 141 1.50 8.08 8.11
C GLY A 141 3.02 7.99 8.20
N ALA A 142 3.50 7.66 9.40
CA ALA A 142 4.88 7.29 9.64
C ALA A 142 5.11 5.86 9.13
N GLY A 143 5.41 5.76 7.83
CA GLY A 143 5.55 4.50 7.10
C GLY A 143 6.66 3.56 7.61
N PRO A 144 6.84 2.40 6.94
CA PRO A 144 7.78 1.38 7.36
C PRO A 144 9.22 1.89 7.35
N LYS A 145 10.03 1.29 8.23
CA LYS A 145 11.42 1.69 8.56
C LYS A 145 12.28 2.01 7.33
N VAL A 146 12.13 1.25 6.26
CA VAL A 146 12.61 1.55 4.90
C VAL A 146 11.60 1.00 3.89
N ALA A 147 11.33 1.74 2.80
CA ALA A 147 10.65 1.21 1.62
C ALA A 147 11.44 1.50 0.34
N ARG A 148 11.21 0.70 -0.71
CA ARG A 148 11.85 0.86 -2.03
C ARG A 148 10.86 0.50 -3.14
N LEU A 149 10.46 1.50 -3.92
CA LEU A 149 9.71 1.31 -5.17
C LEU A 149 10.67 1.04 -6.33
N SER A 150 10.32 0.11 -7.22
CA SER A 150 11.14 -0.27 -8.37
C SER A 150 10.30 -0.73 -9.55
N ASP A 151 10.80 -0.43 -10.75
CA ASP A 151 10.51 -1.10 -12.00
C ASP A 151 11.52 -2.26 -12.13
N ARG A 152 11.02 -3.50 -12.14
CA ARG A 152 11.83 -4.72 -12.15
C ARG A 152 12.27 -5.15 -13.55
N ASN A 153 11.55 -4.74 -14.60
CA ASN A 153 11.72 -5.27 -15.96
C ASN A 153 12.25 -4.24 -16.97
N GLY A 154 12.23 -2.95 -16.62
CA GLY A 154 12.68 -1.82 -17.44
C GLY A 154 11.63 -1.29 -18.42
N ASP A 155 10.34 -1.62 -18.27
CA ASP A 155 9.26 -1.17 -19.16
C ASP A 155 8.68 0.22 -18.80
N GLY A 156 9.10 0.79 -17.66
CA GLY A 156 8.65 2.08 -17.12
C GLY A 156 7.54 1.99 -16.08
N ARG A 157 7.00 0.78 -15.81
CA ARG A 157 5.95 0.50 -14.83
C ARG A 157 6.57 0.11 -13.49
N MET A 158 6.26 0.86 -12.44
CA MET A 158 6.62 0.46 -11.08
C MET A 158 5.82 -0.80 -10.71
N ASP A 159 6.53 -1.91 -10.46
CA ASP A 159 5.92 -3.24 -10.32
C ASP A 159 6.47 -4.08 -9.17
N ARG A 160 7.45 -3.57 -8.43
CA ARG A 160 7.90 -4.11 -7.15
C ARG A 160 8.02 -3.02 -6.08
N CYS A 161 7.41 -3.26 -4.93
CA CYS A 161 7.59 -2.49 -3.70
C CYS A 161 8.17 -3.38 -2.59
N PHE A 162 9.36 -3.06 -2.09
CA PHE A 162 9.93 -3.68 -0.89
C PHE A 162 9.68 -2.79 0.33
N GLN A 163 9.41 -3.39 1.50
CA GLN A 163 9.24 -2.73 2.79
C GLN A 163 10.00 -3.53 3.87
N SER A 164 10.84 -2.88 4.69
CA SER A 164 11.72 -3.59 5.64
C SER A 164 11.07 -3.94 6.98
N GLY A 165 9.75 -3.90 7.06
CA GLY A 165 8.95 -3.96 8.28
C GLY A 165 7.57 -3.34 8.06
N TYR A 166 6.67 -3.43 9.04
CA TYR A 166 5.34 -2.82 8.95
C TYR A 166 5.37 -1.30 9.20
N GLN A 167 4.25 -0.63 8.94
CA GLN A 167 4.00 0.74 9.40
C GLN A 167 3.77 0.72 10.92
N ASP A 168 4.46 1.61 11.65
CA ASP A 168 4.33 1.78 13.11
C ASP A 168 4.33 3.28 13.40
N LYS A 169 3.15 3.80 13.79
CA LYS A 169 2.92 5.22 14.03
C LYS A 169 3.36 5.65 15.44
N GLY A 170 3.97 4.74 16.20
CA GLY A 170 4.68 5.01 17.47
C GLY A 170 3.78 5.30 18.66
N GLN A 171 2.47 5.08 18.53
CA GLN A 171 1.46 5.42 19.55
C GLN A 171 0.84 4.16 20.17
N LEU A 172 1.68 3.31 20.78
CA LEU A 172 1.26 2.16 21.59
C LEU A 172 0.22 2.59 22.63
N GLY A 173 -1.05 2.20 22.41
CA GLY A 173 -2.19 2.57 23.25
C GLY A 173 -3.03 3.77 22.76
N VAL A 174 -2.90 4.19 21.50
CA VAL A 174 -3.86 5.09 20.82
C VAL A 174 -4.55 4.33 19.68
N SER A 175 -5.79 3.89 19.96
CA SER A 175 -6.54 2.86 19.24
C SER A 175 -7.00 3.14 17.80
N ASP A 176 -6.71 4.33 17.27
CA ASP A 176 -7.51 4.96 16.21
C ASP A 176 -6.69 5.44 15.00
N VAL A 177 -5.72 4.64 14.54
CA VAL A 177 -5.17 4.80 13.18
C VAL A 177 -5.24 3.49 12.42
N ALA A 178 -5.92 3.50 11.27
CA ALA A 178 -5.86 2.38 10.32
C ALA A 178 -4.45 2.27 9.73
N GLY A 179 -4.05 1.06 9.37
CA GLY A 179 -2.71 0.79 8.87
C GLY A 179 -1.61 0.99 9.91
N ASP A 180 -1.82 0.48 11.12
CA ASP A 180 -0.79 0.38 12.15
C ASP A 180 -0.50 -1.10 12.41
N LEU A 181 0.76 -1.49 12.44
CA LEU A 181 1.23 -2.89 12.47
C LEU A 181 0.82 -3.69 11.21
N GLU A 182 0.66 -3.00 10.08
CA GLU A 182 0.25 -3.51 8.76
C GLU A 182 1.21 -3.01 7.66
N PHE A 183 1.20 -3.67 6.49
CA PHE A 183 2.03 -3.34 5.32
C PHE A 183 1.14 -2.80 4.19
N HIS A 184 1.51 -1.68 3.57
CA HIS A 184 0.59 -0.92 2.69
C HIS A 184 1.18 -0.60 1.32
N ALA A 185 0.46 -0.90 0.25
CA ALA A 185 0.79 -0.49 -1.11
C ALA A 185 -0.46 -0.09 -1.91
N ARG A 186 -0.41 1.07 -2.58
CA ARG A 186 -1.46 1.47 -3.53
C ARG A 186 -1.14 1.01 -4.94
N THR A 187 -2.19 0.66 -5.68
CA THR A 187 -2.10 0.33 -7.11
C THR A 187 -3.09 1.16 -7.92
N ASN A 188 -2.68 1.53 -9.13
CA ASN A 188 -3.47 2.37 -10.04
C ASN A 188 -3.44 1.77 -11.46
N ASN A 189 -4.46 2.09 -12.25
CA ASN A 189 -4.52 1.80 -13.67
C ASN A 189 -5.40 2.84 -14.37
N ASP A 190 -4.79 3.64 -15.25
CA ASP A 190 -5.43 4.76 -15.95
C ASP A 190 -5.59 4.51 -17.47
N SER A 191 -5.18 3.33 -17.95
CA SER A 191 -4.81 3.12 -19.35
C SER A 191 -5.42 1.87 -19.99
N ALA A 192 -5.49 0.73 -19.28
CA ALA A 192 -5.91 -0.54 -19.89
C ALA A 192 -6.75 -1.42 -18.95
N ALA A 193 -8.02 -1.64 -19.31
CA ALA A 193 -8.89 -2.60 -18.64
C ALA A 193 -8.33 -4.03 -18.78
N GLY A 194 -8.43 -4.82 -17.70
CA GLY A 194 -7.83 -6.14 -17.60
C GLY A 194 -7.58 -6.55 -16.14
N ARG A 195 -7.02 -7.75 -15.95
CA ARG A 195 -6.68 -8.25 -14.61
C ARG A 195 -5.28 -7.82 -14.19
N GLN A 196 -5.19 -7.22 -13.01
CA GLN A 196 -3.97 -7.13 -12.22
C GLN A 196 -3.96 -8.26 -11.18
N THR A 197 -2.79 -8.76 -10.84
CA THR A 197 -2.58 -9.72 -9.77
C THR A 197 -1.40 -9.27 -8.95
N VAL A 198 -1.60 -9.11 -7.66
CA VAL A 198 -0.56 -8.61 -6.75
C VAL A 198 -0.28 -9.65 -5.67
N VAL A 199 0.99 -9.76 -5.31
CA VAL A 199 1.50 -10.79 -4.40
C VAL A 199 2.28 -10.11 -3.29
N TRP A 200 1.84 -10.28 -2.05
CA TRP A 200 2.59 -9.92 -0.85
C TRP A 200 3.38 -11.15 -0.38
N GLY A 201 4.60 -10.98 0.12
CA GLY A 201 5.32 -12.08 0.77
C GLY A 201 6.56 -11.66 1.53
N TYR A 202 7.04 -12.55 2.40
CA TYR A 202 8.22 -12.35 3.26
C TYR A 202 9.50 -12.42 2.43
N ASP A 203 10.28 -11.34 2.45
CA ASP A 203 11.48 -11.16 1.62
C ASP A 203 12.65 -10.64 2.48
N PRO A 204 13.26 -11.50 3.31
CA PRO A 204 14.37 -11.12 4.20
C PRO A 204 15.66 -10.73 3.44
N GLN A 205 15.70 -10.94 2.12
CA GLN A 205 16.88 -10.67 1.28
C GLN A 205 16.71 -9.40 0.42
N ALA A 206 15.51 -8.81 0.38
CA ALA A 206 15.11 -7.78 -0.58
C ALA A 206 15.34 -8.19 -2.06
N ASN A 207 15.20 -9.49 -2.36
CA ASN A 207 15.45 -10.06 -3.70
C ASN A 207 14.15 -10.28 -4.49
N GLY A 208 13.00 -10.29 -3.83
CA GLY A 208 11.69 -10.62 -4.39
C GLY A 208 10.99 -11.80 -3.73
N LEU A 209 10.00 -12.35 -4.44
CA LEU A 209 9.12 -13.42 -3.93
C LEU A 209 9.37 -14.80 -4.60
N SER A 210 10.57 -14.97 -5.17
CA SER A 210 10.97 -16.16 -5.94
C SER A 210 11.36 -17.37 -5.08
N ASP A 211 11.95 -17.12 -3.92
CA ASP A 211 12.52 -18.12 -2.99
C ASP A 211 11.74 -18.22 -1.66
N THR A 212 10.71 -17.40 -1.47
CA THR A 212 9.81 -17.43 -0.30
C THR A 212 8.54 -18.22 -0.58
N ASP A 213 8.16 -19.13 0.32
CA ASP A 213 6.83 -19.78 0.31
C ASP A 213 5.80 -19.02 1.16
N VAL A 214 6.24 -18.05 1.96
CA VAL A 214 5.39 -17.26 2.86
C VAL A 214 4.88 -16.04 2.10
N LYS A 215 3.93 -16.30 1.20
CA LYS A 215 3.34 -15.30 0.29
C LYS A 215 1.85 -15.55 0.07
N ASP A 216 1.16 -14.51 -0.35
CA ASP A 216 -0.29 -14.47 -0.51
C ASP A 216 -0.70 -13.54 -1.68
N THR A 217 -1.92 -13.68 -2.20
CA THR A 217 -2.30 -13.10 -3.51
C THR A 217 -3.70 -12.49 -3.55
N ILE A 218 -3.77 -11.28 -4.11
CA ILE A 218 -4.98 -10.50 -4.43
C ILE A 218 -5.14 -10.41 -5.95
N LYS A 219 -6.38 -10.22 -6.43
CA LYS A 219 -6.69 -9.91 -7.83
C LYS A 219 -7.52 -8.64 -7.91
N ILE A 220 -7.26 -7.82 -8.93
CA ILE A 220 -8.03 -6.60 -9.21
C ILE A 220 -8.45 -6.68 -10.69
N ASP A 221 -9.75 -6.62 -10.96
CA ASP A 221 -10.29 -6.59 -12.31
C ASP A 221 -10.65 -5.15 -12.69
N TRP A 222 -9.80 -4.54 -13.51
CA TRP A 222 -9.94 -3.16 -13.95
C TRP A 222 -10.93 -3.05 -15.12
N ILE A 223 -11.97 -2.24 -14.96
CA ILE A 223 -13.06 -2.03 -15.93
C ILE A 223 -13.16 -0.57 -16.40
N ARG A 224 -13.91 -0.33 -17.48
CA ARG A 224 -14.21 1.00 -18.03
C ARG A 224 -15.55 1.51 -17.54
#